data_AF-A0AA43JNT5-F1
#
_entry.id   AF-A0AA43JNT5-F1
#
_cell.length_a   1.000
_cell.length_b   1.000
_cell.length_c   1.000
_cell.angle_alpha   90.00
_cell.angle_beta   90.00
_cell.angle_gamma   90.00
#
_symmetry.space_group_name_H-M   'P 1'
#
loop_
_entity.id
_entity.type
_entity.pdbx_description
1 polymer ?
#
loop_
_entity_poly.entity_id
_entity_poly.type
_entity_poly.pdbx_seq_one_letter_code
_entity_poly.pdbx_strand_id
1 'polypeptide(L)'
;MAEQTQYTKKKECEVKALPMEEKKRLVREGKAHWFFPGHIIEQIVLCGFVVLILITLSTVWPAHLGEKADPFDTPDHIKPEWYFLAAYYSLRLAEYTDFMGAWAPKIMGIVAQQVAVTILILVPFLDRNVNERRPGKRPIAIALGILAALMAIVFTILGAVV
;
A
#
# COMPACT_ATOMS: atom_id res chain seq x y z
N MET A 1 -22.21 13.58 4.09
CA MET A 1 -21.00 13.88 3.29
C MET A 1 -20.71 15.37 3.19
N ALA A 2 -21.72 16.26 3.11
CA ALA A 2 -21.49 17.71 3.04
C ALA A 2 -20.81 18.33 4.28
N GLU A 3 -21.06 17.81 5.47
CA GLU A 3 -20.66 18.45 6.74
C GLU A 3 -19.15 18.40 7.03
N GLN A 4 -18.48 17.28 6.74
CA GLN A 4 -17.03 17.15 6.93
C GLN A 4 -16.23 17.92 5.87
N THR A 5 -16.71 17.92 4.62
CA THR A 5 -16.10 18.69 3.53
C THR A 5 -16.19 20.20 3.82
N GLN A 6 -17.32 20.65 4.38
CA GLN A 6 -17.49 22.01 4.90
C GLN A 6 -16.55 22.29 6.06
N TYR A 7 -16.39 21.36 7.01
CA TYR A 7 -15.46 21.52 8.13
C TYR A 7 -13.98 21.62 7.70
N THR A 8 -13.53 20.76 6.78
CA THR A 8 -12.15 20.80 6.27
C THR A 8 -11.90 22.04 5.42
N LYS A 9 -12.82 22.41 4.51
CA LYS A 9 -12.74 23.68 3.77
C LYS A 9 -12.75 24.89 4.68
N LYS A 10 -13.57 24.88 5.74
CA LYS A 10 -13.62 25.97 6.72
C LYS A 10 -12.30 26.09 7.46
N LYS A 11 -11.69 24.99 7.90
CA LYS A 11 -10.36 25.00 8.52
C LYS A 11 -9.25 25.44 7.57
N GLU A 12 -9.27 25.01 6.32
CA GLU A 12 -8.30 25.48 5.32
C GLU A 12 -8.46 26.97 5.02
N CYS A 13 -9.70 27.46 4.87
CA CYS A 13 -9.98 28.88 4.75
C CYS A 13 -9.54 29.64 6.00
N GLU A 14 -9.81 29.13 7.21
CA GLU A 14 -9.38 29.73 8.47
C GLU A 14 -7.85 29.82 8.52
N VAL A 15 -7.13 28.72 8.28
CA VAL A 15 -5.65 28.68 8.28
C VAL A 15 -5.06 29.60 7.20
N LYS A 16 -5.67 29.65 6.01
CA LYS A 16 -5.24 30.52 4.92
C LYS A 16 -5.56 31.99 5.19
N ALA A 17 -6.65 32.27 5.91
CA ALA A 17 -7.06 33.61 6.36
C ALA A 17 -6.32 34.09 7.61
N LEU A 18 -5.56 33.22 8.29
CA LEU A 18 -4.75 33.64 9.43
C LEU A 18 -3.77 34.75 9.02
N PRO A 19 -3.62 35.79 9.87
CA PRO A 19 -2.63 36.84 9.64
C PRO A 19 -1.23 36.23 9.59
N MET A 20 -0.34 36.86 8.82
CA MET A 20 1.01 36.33 8.58
C MET A 20 1.82 36.12 9.86
N GLU A 21 1.59 36.92 10.90
CA GLU A 21 2.25 36.77 12.20
C GLU A 21 1.87 35.46 12.91
N GLU A 22 0.61 35.05 12.80
CA GLU A 22 0.15 33.79 13.39
C GLU A 22 0.66 32.58 12.62
N LYS A 23 0.75 32.67 11.28
CA LYS A 23 1.41 31.65 10.45
C LYS A 23 2.89 31.48 10.83
N LYS A 24 3.62 32.60 11.00
CA LYS A 24 5.02 32.57 11.47
C LYS A 24 5.14 31.98 12.87
N ARG A 25 4.19 32.28 13.77
CA ARG A 25 4.12 31.69 15.12
C ARG A 25 3.92 30.17 15.05
N LEU A 26 2.99 29.69 14.23
CA LEU A 26 2.75 28.23 14.06
C LEU A 26 3.98 27.51 13.50
N VAL A 27 4.70 28.14 12.57
CA VAL A 27 5.97 27.61 12.05
C VAL A 27 7.05 27.58 13.13
N ARG A 28 7.16 28.64 13.93
CA ARG A 28 8.10 28.71 15.06
C ARG A 28 7.80 27.69 16.16
N GLU A 29 6.52 27.40 16.40
CA GLU A 29 6.04 26.37 17.32
C GLU A 29 6.13 24.95 16.75
N GLY A 30 6.59 24.78 15.49
CA GLY A 30 6.72 23.48 14.83
C GLY A 30 5.40 22.82 14.42
N LYS A 31 4.29 23.55 14.47
CA LYS A 31 2.94 23.05 14.11
C LYS A 31 2.64 23.15 12.62
N ALA A 32 3.44 23.91 11.87
CA ALA A 32 3.33 24.10 10.45
C ALA A 32 4.71 24.26 9.81
N HIS A 33 4.83 23.96 8.53
CA HIS A 33 6.05 24.22 7.74
C HIS A 33 5.66 24.90 6.43
N TRP A 34 6.58 25.65 5.84
CA TRP A 34 6.38 26.23 4.52
C TRP A 34 6.54 25.17 3.45
N PHE A 35 5.55 25.01 2.58
CA PHE A 35 5.63 24.08 1.45
C PHE A 35 6.78 24.44 0.51
N PHE A 36 6.93 25.72 0.18
CA PHE A 36 8.02 26.23 -0.65
C PHE A 36 8.80 27.33 0.09
N PRO A 37 10.13 27.39 -0.02
CA PRO A 37 11.03 26.46 -0.72
C PRO A 37 11.48 25.26 0.12
N GLY A 38 11.35 25.34 1.46
CA GLY A 38 11.93 24.38 2.40
C GLY A 38 11.52 22.93 2.16
N HIS A 39 10.21 22.65 2.20
CA HIS A 39 9.73 21.28 2.05
C HIS A 39 10.03 20.69 0.66
N ILE A 40 9.99 21.49 -0.41
CA ILE A 40 10.39 21.02 -1.75
C ILE A 40 11.86 20.57 -1.75
N ILE A 41 12.76 21.34 -1.14
CA ILE A 41 14.19 20.98 -1.06
C ILE A 41 14.36 19.67 -0.28
N GLU A 42 13.67 19.52 0.86
CA GLU A 42 13.68 18.27 1.64
C GLU A 42 13.22 17.06 0.80
N GLN A 43 12.16 17.21 0.01
CA GLN A 43 11.65 16.14 -0.86
C GLN A 43 12.62 15.82 -2.01
N ILE A 44 13.29 16.81 -2.60
CA ILE A 44 14.31 16.60 -3.64
C ILE A 44 15.51 15.84 -3.06
N VAL A 45 15.97 16.21 -1.87
CA VAL A 45 17.07 15.52 -1.19
C VAL A 45 16.68 14.08 -0.85
N LEU A 46 15.48 13.84 -0.32
CA LEU A 46 14.98 12.50 -0.02
C LEU A 46 14.84 11.64 -1.29
N CYS A 47 14.28 12.20 -2.37
CA CYS A 47 14.15 11.52 -3.64
C CYS A 47 15.52 11.18 -4.25
N GLY A 48 16.46 12.13 -4.23
CA GLY A 48 17.84 11.91 -4.66
C GLY A 48 18.52 10.81 -3.87
N PHE A 49 18.33 10.77 -2.54
CA PHE A 49 18.86 9.71 -1.68
C PHE A 49 18.30 8.32 -2.04
N VAL A 50 16.99 8.20 -2.27
CA VAL A 50 16.37 6.94 -2.73
C VAL A 50 16.94 6.50 -4.08
N VAL A 51 17.09 7.42 -5.04
CA VAL A 51 17.68 7.12 -6.35
C VAL A 51 19.13 6.65 -6.22
N LEU A 52 19.94 7.28 -5.35
CA LEU A 52 21.31 6.87 -5.09
C LEU A 52 21.39 5.46 -4.52
N ILE A 53 20.50 5.10 -3.58
CA ILE A 53 20.40 3.73 -3.07
C ILE A 53 20.09 2.76 -4.20
N LEU A 54 19.12 3.08 -5.07
CA LEU A 54 18.74 2.21 -6.20
C LEU A 54 19.88 2.03 -7.20
N ILE A 55 20.61 3.09 -7.55
CA ILE A 55 21.79 3.02 -8.43
C ILE A 55 22.88 2.16 -7.78
N THR A 56 23.14 2.34 -6.49
CA THR A 56 24.14 1.55 -5.75
C THR A 56 23.75 0.08 -5.73
N LEU A 57 22.48 -0.22 -5.44
CA LEU A 57 21.98 -1.60 -5.42
C LEU A 57 22.04 -2.23 -6.82
N SER A 58 21.65 -1.49 -7.86
CA SER A 58 21.68 -1.96 -9.25
C SER A 58 23.10 -2.20 -9.78
N THR A 59 24.10 -1.48 -9.26
CA THR A 59 25.50 -1.62 -9.69
C THR A 59 26.23 -2.71 -8.90
N VAL A 60 25.93 -2.87 -7.60
CA VAL A 60 26.52 -3.91 -6.74
C VAL A 60 25.88 -5.28 -7.00
N TRP A 61 24.58 -5.33 -7.26
CA TRP A 61 23.83 -6.56 -7.51
C TRP A 61 23.01 -6.45 -8.80
N PRO A 62 23.64 -6.52 -9.98
CA PRO A 62 22.94 -6.34 -11.24
C PRO A 62 21.92 -7.46 -11.47
N ALA A 63 20.68 -7.08 -11.79
CA ALA A 63 19.67 -8.01 -12.25
C ALA A 63 20.03 -8.47 -13.67
N HIS A 64 20.34 -9.75 -13.83
CA HIS A 64 20.66 -10.32 -15.12
C HIS A 64 19.36 -10.54 -15.90
N LEU A 65 19.33 -10.10 -17.16
CA LEU A 65 18.30 -10.52 -18.10
C LEU A 65 18.50 -12.02 -18.34
N GLY A 66 17.51 -12.83 -17.99
CA GLY A 66 17.55 -14.28 -18.16
C GLY A 66 17.58 -14.69 -19.65
N GLU A 67 17.48 -15.99 -19.89
CA GLU A 67 17.40 -16.52 -21.24
C GLU A 67 16.18 -15.99 -21.99
N LYS A 68 16.29 -15.95 -23.32
CA LYS A 68 15.18 -15.51 -24.17
C LYS A 68 14.03 -16.50 -24.02
N ALA A 69 12.81 -15.99 -23.85
CA ALA A 69 11.63 -16.83 -23.67
C ALA A 69 11.45 -17.82 -24.84
N ASP A 70 11.36 -19.11 -24.51
CA ASP A 70 10.99 -20.19 -25.41
C ASP A 70 9.54 -20.64 -25.08
N PRO A 71 8.60 -20.62 -26.04
CA PRO A 71 7.24 -21.08 -25.80
C PRO A 71 7.10 -22.60 -25.61
N PHE A 72 8.12 -23.40 -25.92
CA PHE A 72 8.09 -24.86 -25.80
C PHE A 72 8.82 -25.39 -24.56
N ASP A 73 9.55 -24.54 -23.86
CA ASP A 73 10.27 -24.90 -22.64
C ASP A 73 9.83 -24.02 -21.47
N THR A 74 9.37 -24.65 -20.39
CA THR A 74 8.93 -23.95 -19.18
C THR A 74 9.95 -24.23 -18.08
N PRO A 75 10.71 -23.22 -17.62
CA PRO A 75 11.70 -23.42 -16.57
C PRO A 75 11.09 -23.96 -15.27
N ASP A 76 11.76 -24.93 -14.64
CA ASP A 76 11.27 -25.61 -13.43
C ASP A 76 11.04 -24.69 -12.22
N HIS A 77 11.69 -23.52 -12.18
CA HIS A 77 11.66 -22.57 -11.07
C HIS A 77 10.86 -21.30 -11.41
N ILE A 78 9.80 -21.42 -12.20
CA ILE A 78 8.95 -20.28 -12.59
C ILE A 78 8.11 -19.77 -11.41
N LYS A 79 8.69 -18.85 -10.64
CA LYS A 79 7.99 -18.10 -9.57
C LYS A 79 7.84 -16.64 -10.00
N PRO A 80 6.73 -16.00 -9.64
CA PRO A 80 6.57 -14.59 -9.92
C PRO A 80 7.43 -13.75 -8.96
N GLU A 81 7.55 -12.47 -9.26
CA GLU A 81 8.26 -11.49 -8.44
C GLU A 81 7.73 -11.44 -7.00
N TRP A 82 8.59 -11.02 -6.06
CA TRP A 82 8.32 -11.06 -4.62
C TRP A 82 7.03 -10.33 -4.21
N TYR A 83 6.68 -9.23 -4.88
CA TYR A 83 5.46 -8.47 -4.63
C TYR A 83 4.19 -9.16 -5.14
N PHE A 84 4.30 -10.19 -5.98
CA PHE A 84 3.20 -11.04 -6.44
C PHE A 84 3.09 -12.37 -5.69
N LEU A 85 4.05 -12.75 -4.85
CA LEU A 85 4.03 -14.05 -4.17
C LEU A 85 2.82 -14.25 -3.27
N ALA A 86 2.35 -13.21 -2.57
CA ALA A 86 1.12 -13.29 -1.78
C ALA A 86 -0.11 -13.61 -2.65
N ALA A 87 -0.21 -12.94 -3.80
CA ALA A 87 -1.28 -13.15 -4.77
C ALA A 87 -1.19 -14.55 -5.38
N TYR A 88 0.01 -15.00 -5.74
CA TYR A 88 0.28 -16.34 -6.24
C TYR A 88 -0.14 -17.43 -5.25
N TYR A 89 0.24 -17.32 -3.98
CA TYR A 89 -0.15 -18.30 -2.97
C TYR A 89 -1.68 -18.34 -2.78
N SER A 90 -2.36 -17.19 -2.84
CA SER A 90 -3.83 -17.15 -2.76
C SER A 90 -4.52 -17.84 -3.93
N LEU A 91 -3.92 -17.86 -5.13
CA LEU A 91 -4.41 -18.62 -6.27
C LEU A 91 -4.23 -20.12 -6.06
N ARG A 92 -3.07 -20.53 -5.55
CA ARG A 92 -2.79 -21.93 -5.24
C ARG A 92 -3.70 -22.47 -4.13
N LEU A 93 -4.09 -21.63 -3.18
CA LEU A 93 -5.07 -22.00 -2.15
C LEU A 93 -6.43 -22.41 -2.76
N ALA A 94 -6.76 -21.91 -3.95
CA ALA A 94 -7.97 -22.30 -4.67
C ALA A 94 -7.96 -23.77 -5.12
N GLU A 95 -6.79 -24.40 -5.27
CA GLU A 95 -6.70 -25.85 -5.58
C GLU A 95 -7.34 -26.70 -4.48
N TYR A 96 -7.30 -26.26 -3.23
CA TYR A 96 -7.98 -26.96 -2.13
C TYR A 96 -9.51 -26.81 -2.15
N THR A 97 -10.09 -26.09 -3.12
CA THR A 97 -11.55 -25.94 -3.30
C THR A 97 -12.17 -27.01 -4.21
N ASP A 98 -11.39 -28.04 -4.59
CA ASP A 98 -11.85 -29.18 -5.41
C ASP A 98 -13.14 -29.85 -4.92
N PHE A 99 -13.41 -29.82 -3.62
CA PHE A 99 -14.63 -30.38 -3.02
C PHE A 99 -15.93 -29.72 -3.52
N MET A 100 -15.85 -28.50 -4.08
CA MET A 100 -17.00 -27.77 -4.62
C MET A 100 -17.28 -28.08 -6.11
N GLY A 101 -16.42 -28.88 -6.75
CA GLY A 101 -16.52 -29.28 -8.15
C GLY A 101 -15.35 -28.78 -9.00
N ALA A 102 -15.11 -29.44 -10.14
CA ALA A 102 -13.93 -29.24 -10.99
C ALA A 102 -13.76 -27.83 -11.60
N TRP A 103 -14.78 -26.98 -11.50
CA TRP A 103 -14.71 -25.58 -11.92
C TRP A 103 -14.19 -24.64 -10.83
N ALA A 104 -14.29 -25.02 -9.55
CA ALA A 104 -14.03 -24.15 -8.41
C ALA A 104 -12.56 -23.69 -8.33
N PRO A 105 -11.54 -24.55 -8.43
CA PRO A 105 -10.15 -24.10 -8.38
C PRO A 105 -9.78 -23.07 -9.44
N LYS A 106 -10.38 -23.20 -10.64
CA LYS A 106 -10.08 -22.34 -11.79
C LYS A 106 -10.54 -20.89 -11.58
N ILE A 107 -11.59 -20.68 -10.79
CA ILE A 107 -12.20 -19.34 -10.64
C ILE A 107 -12.09 -18.79 -9.22
N MET A 108 -12.06 -19.66 -8.20
CA MET A 108 -12.09 -19.24 -6.80
C MET A 108 -10.87 -18.39 -6.43
N GLY A 109 -9.70 -18.69 -6.98
CA GLY A 109 -8.50 -17.88 -6.75
C GLY A 109 -8.67 -16.45 -7.26
N ILE A 110 -9.15 -16.29 -8.48
CA ILE A 110 -9.38 -14.97 -9.10
C ILE A 110 -10.46 -14.21 -8.33
N VAL A 111 -11.56 -14.87 -7.97
CA VAL A 111 -12.63 -14.26 -7.19
C VAL A 111 -12.12 -13.82 -5.83
N ALA A 112 -11.32 -14.64 -5.13
CA ALA A 112 -10.75 -14.29 -3.83
C ALA A 112 -9.86 -13.04 -3.91
N GLN A 113 -9.02 -12.92 -4.96
CA GLN A 113 -8.20 -11.74 -5.20
C GLN A 113 -9.05 -10.48 -5.44
N GLN A 114 -10.10 -10.60 -6.27
CA GLN A 114 -10.98 -9.46 -6.51
C GLN A 114 -11.74 -9.04 -5.27
N VAL A 115 -12.18 -9.98 -4.44
CA VAL A 115 -12.80 -9.68 -3.14
C VAL A 115 -11.82 -8.96 -2.23
N ALA A 116 -10.57 -9.41 -2.14
CA ALA A 116 -9.55 -8.76 -1.31
C ALA A 116 -9.30 -7.30 -1.73
N VAL A 117 -9.12 -7.04 -3.03
CA VAL A 117 -8.93 -5.68 -3.56
C VAL A 117 -10.19 -4.83 -3.36
N THR A 118 -11.38 -5.41 -3.58
CA THR A 118 -12.65 -4.71 -3.39
C THR A 118 -12.85 -4.29 -1.94
N ILE A 119 -12.53 -5.18 -0.98
CA ILE A 119 -12.58 -4.86 0.45
C ILE A 119 -11.63 -3.69 0.75
N LEU A 120 -10.40 -3.69 0.23
CA LEU A 120 -9.44 -2.59 0.42
C LEU A 120 -9.95 -1.26 -0.13
N ILE A 121 -10.56 -1.27 -1.32
CA ILE A 121 -11.21 -0.08 -1.91
C ILE A 121 -12.40 0.38 -1.06
N LEU A 122 -13.12 -0.57 -0.46
CA LEU A 122 -14.29 -0.29 0.37
C LEU A 122 -13.95 0.10 1.81
N VAL A 123 -12.69 -0.01 2.26
CA VAL A 123 -12.23 0.42 3.60
C VAL A 123 -12.77 1.79 4.03
N PRO A 124 -12.66 2.89 3.24
CA PRO A 124 -13.19 4.18 3.64
C PRO A 124 -14.71 4.22 3.84
N PHE A 125 -15.46 3.29 3.27
CA PHE A 125 -16.92 3.18 3.43
C PHE A 125 -17.29 2.25 4.58
N LEU A 126 -16.50 1.21 4.83
CA LEU A 126 -16.66 0.26 5.94
C LEU A 126 -16.26 0.90 7.27
N ASP A 127 -15.13 1.60 7.33
CA ASP A 127 -14.69 2.36 8.52
C ASP A 127 -15.24 3.79 8.50
N ARG A 128 -16.57 3.90 8.63
CA ARG A 128 -17.29 5.18 8.65
C ARG A 128 -17.19 5.87 10.00
N ASN A 129 -15.97 6.11 10.48
CA ASN A 129 -15.76 6.91 11.68
C ASN A 129 -15.39 8.35 11.28
N VAL A 130 -16.38 9.24 11.41
CA VAL A 130 -16.33 10.61 10.88
C VAL A 130 -15.57 11.58 11.81
N ASN A 131 -15.57 11.31 13.12
CA ASN A 131 -15.14 12.29 14.12
C ASN A 131 -13.70 12.12 14.61
N GLU A 132 -13.13 10.91 14.54
CA GLU A 132 -11.81 10.64 15.13
C GLU A 132 -10.97 9.78 14.19
N ARG A 133 -9.84 10.30 13.66
CA ARG A 133 -8.96 9.63 12.67
C ARG A 133 -7.67 9.07 13.28
N ARG A 134 -7.42 9.30 14.57
CA ARG A 134 -6.19 8.85 15.22
C ARG A 134 -6.14 7.31 15.31
N PRO A 135 -5.05 6.65 14.86
CA PRO A 135 -4.91 5.18 14.92
C PRO A 135 -5.15 4.60 16.31
N GLY A 136 -4.62 5.25 17.36
CA GLY A 136 -4.74 4.79 18.75
C GLY A 136 -6.16 4.83 19.33
N LYS A 137 -7.12 5.45 18.65
CA LYS A 137 -8.54 5.47 19.04
C LYS A 137 -9.42 4.56 18.17
N ARG A 138 -8.83 3.83 17.22
CA ARG A 138 -9.51 2.89 16.32
C ARG A 138 -8.92 1.46 16.44
N PRO A 139 -8.96 0.83 17.64
CA PRO A 139 -8.28 -0.44 17.85
C PRO A 139 -8.77 -1.56 16.92
N ILE A 140 -10.06 -1.59 16.59
CA ILE A 140 -10.64 -2.61 15.69
C ILE A 140 -10.15 -2.44 14.25
N ALA A 141 -10.22 -1.22 13.69
CA ALA A 141 -9.78 -0.97 12.32
C ALA A 141 -8.26 -1.20 12.15
N ILE A 142 -7.47 -0.79 13.16
CA ILE A 142 -6.04 -1.04 13.18
C ILE A 142 -5.73 -2.54 13.33
N ALA A 143 -6.44 -3.26 14.20
CA ALA A 143 -6.27 -4.70 14.35
C ALA A 143 -6.59 -5.46 13.05
N LEU A 144 -7.67 -5.10 12.35
CA LEU A 144 -8.01 -5.69 11.05
C LEU A 144 -6.96 -5.36 9.99
N GLY A 145 -6.43 -4.13 9.96
CA GLY A 145 -5.35 -3.74 9.06
C GLY A 145 -4.04 -4.49 9.33
N ILE A 146 -3.68 -4.67 10.60
CA ILE A 146 -2.51 -5.47 11.01
C ILE A 146 -2.72 -6.94 10.64
N LEU A 147 -3.90 -7.49 10.89
CA LEU A 147 -4.24 -8.87 10.50
C LEU A 147 -4.10 -9.07 8.99
N ALA A 148 -4.62 -8.14 8.18
CA ALA A 148 -4.48 -8.19 6.73
C ALA A 148 -3.02 -8.09 6.27
N ALA A 149 -2.22 -7.23 6.91
CA ALA A 149 -0.78 -7.11 6.62
C ALA A 149 -0.01 -8.40 7.00
N LEU A 150 -0.30 -8.98 8.16
CA LEU A 150 0.29 -10.25 8.59
C LEU A 150 -0.11 -11.39 7.66
N MET A 151 -1.37 -11.45 7.22
CA MET A 151 -1.84 -12.43 6.25
C MET A 151 -1.09 -12.30 4.91
N ALA A 152 -0.87 -11.07 4.42
CA ALA A 152 -0.09 -10.82 3.21
C ALA A 152 1.38 -11.26 3.36
N ILE A 153 2.00 -11.01 4.52
CA ILE A 153 3.37 -11.47 4.82
C ILE A 153 3.44 -13.00 4.86
N VAL A 154 2.51 -13.66 5.57
CA VAL A 154 2.45 -15.12 5.65
C VAL A 154 2.27 -15.72 4.26
N PHE A 155 1.36 -15.16 3.44
CA PHE A 155 1.14 -15.63 2.07
C PHE A 155 2.35 -15.41 1.18
N THR A 156 3.10 -14.32 1.37
CA THR A 156 4.36 -14.07 0.65
C THR A 156 5.40 -15.13 0.99
N ILE A 157 5.58 -15.44 2.28
CA ILE A 157 6.52 -16.47 2.74
C ILE A 157 6.12 -17.84 2.22
N LEU A 158 4.84 -18.20 2.30
CA LEU A 158 4.36 -19.48 1.79
C LEU A 158 4.48 -19.55 0.26
N GLY A 159 4.17 -18.48 -0.48
CA GLY A 159 4.40 -18.42 -1.92
C GLY A 159 5.88 -18.52 -2.32
N ALA A 160 6.79 -18.06 -1.46
CA ALA A 160 8.23 -18.20 -1.69
C ALA A 160 8.72 -19.64 -1.47
N VAL A 161 8.19 -20.33 -0.45
CA VAL A 161 8.66 -21.66 -0.03
C VAL A 161 8.04 -22.78 -0.87
N VAL A 162 6.73 -22.70 -1.14
CA VAL A 162 5.96 -23.71 -1.87
C VAL A 162 6.17 -23.56 -3.38
#